data_AF-A0A3P8J5J9-F1
#
_entry.id   AF-A0A3P8J5J9-F1
#
_cell.length_a   1.000
_cell.length_b   1.000
_cell.length_c   1.000
_cell.angle_alpha   90.00
_cell.angle_beta   90.00
_cell.angle_gamma   90.00
#
_symmetry.space_group_name_H-M   'P 1'
#
loop_
_entity.id
_entity.type
_entity.pdbx_description
1 polymer ?
#
loop_
_entity_poly.entity_id
_entity_poly.type
_entity_poly.pdbx_seq_one_letter_code
_entity_poly.pdbx_strand_id
1 'polypeptide(L)'
;MNKPKSQRLDLTSMTGEQIADLILNGKYTKPALWAFISRNGGADAAHAKHPQLAVALHILKKEKKKAKSARLVKTILKPLSRQYADGQSMTEILAPVLQSYRRLYREKLNLDMTPEQVIMFLVATHGVENLEQYGYSVAGNFPTLPTV
;
A
#
# COMPACT_ATOMS: atom_id res chain seq x y z
N MET A 1 2.71 -18.40 25.45
CA MET A 1 2.89 -18.63 24.00
C MET A 1 4.29 -19.22 23.80
N ASN A 2 4.40 -20.51 23.50
CA ASN A 2 5.70 -21.17 23.31
C ASN A 2 6.33 -20.68 22.01
N LYS A 3 7.57 -20.16 22.06
CA LYS A 3 8.36 -19.88 20.86
C LYS A 3 8.46 -21.20 20.07
N PRO A 4 8.15 -21.24 18.76
CA PRO A 4 8.38 -22.45 17.99
C PRO A 4 9.87 -22.79 18.08
N LYS A 5 10.20 -24.04 18.44
CA LYS A 5 11.56 -24.57 18.25
C LYS A 5 11.90 -24.28 16.79
N SER A 6 13.00 -23.57 16.54
CA SER A 6 13.49 -23.27 15.19
C SER A 6 13.61 -24.58 14.44
N GLN A 7 12.60 -24.92 13.63
CA GLN A 7 12.70 -26.01 12.68
C GLN A 7 13.89 -25.64 11.79
N ARG A 8 14.91 -26.51 11.73
CA ARG A 8 16.06 -26.31 10.86
C ARG A 8 15.57 -26.50 9.43
N LEU A 9 15.00 -25.44 8.88
CA LEU A 9 14.62 -25.36 7.48
C LEU A 9 15.90 -25.23 6.67
N ASP A 10 16.04 -26.12 5.68
CA ASP A 10 17.15 -26.04 4.75
C ASP A 10 16.86 -24.97 3.69
N LEU A 11 17.45 -23.79 3.88
CA LEU A 11 17.30 -22.66 2.95
C LEU A 11 18.03 -22.89 1.62
N THR A 12 18.89 -23.90 1.53
CA THR A 12 19.73 -24.13 0.34
C THR A 12 18.99 -24.87 -0.76
N SER A 13 17.96 -25.65 -0.42
CA SER A 13 17.10 -26.40 -1.35
C SER A 13 15.81 -25.66 -1.74
N MET A 14 15.54 -24.47 -1.18
CA MET A 14 14.31 -23.70 -1.40
C MET A 14 14.51 -22.57 -2.41
N THR A 15 13.43 -22.16 -3.09
CA THR A 15 13.42 -20.93 -3.90
C THR A 15 13.31 -19.68 -3.02
N GLY A 16 13.65 -18.51 -3.57
CA GLY A 16 13.56 -17.24 -2.84
C GLY A 16 12.13 -16.89 -2.42
N GLU A 17 11.15 -17.24 -3.26
CA GLU A 17 9.72 -17.08 -2.99
C GLU A 17 9.29 -17.95 -1.81
N GLN A 18 9.70 -19.22 -1.77
CA GLN A 18 9.36 -20.12 -0.69
C GLN A 18 9.97 -19.66 0.65
N ILE A 19 11.22 -19.19 0.62
CA ILE A 19 11.88 -18.62 1.82
C ILE A 19 11.13 -17.37 2.29
N ALA A 20 10.74 -16.48 1.37
CA ALA A 20 9.98 -15.29 1.69
C ALA A 20 8.59 -15.65 2.27
N ASP A 21 7.89 -16.60 1.68
CA ASP A 21 6.57 -17.06 2.12
C ASP A 21 6.61 -17.64 3.54
N LEU A 22 7.61 -18.48 3.84
CA LEU A 22 7.81 -19.00 5.19
C LEU A 22 8.00 -17.87 6.23
N ILE A 23 8.69 -16.79 5.85
CA ILE A 23 8.91 -15.64 6.73
C ILE A 23 7.63 -14.81 6.88
N LEU A 24 6.91 -14.57 5.78
CA LEU A 24 5.65 -13.82 5.80
C LEU A 24 4.56 -14.55 6.60
N ASN A 25 4.54 -15.88 6.53
CA ASN A 25 3.61 -16.74 7.26
C ASN A 25 4.08 -17.10 8.69
N GLY A 26 5.20 -16.53 9.15
CA GLY A 26 5.70 -16.72 10.52
C GLY A 26 6.26 -18.12 10.83
N LYS A 27 6.40 -18.99 9.83
CA LYS A 27 7.01 -20.33 9.95
C LYS A 27 8.54 -20.27 10.00
N TYR A 28 9.12 -19.18 9.49
CA TYR A 28 10.54 -18.85 9.64
C TYR A 28 10.68 -17.37 10.04
N THR A 29 11.84 -16.98 10.57
CA THR A 29 12.02 -15.60 11.08
C THR A 29 13.11 -14.85 10.33
N LYS A 30 12.91 -13.55 10.12
CA LYS A 30 13.90 -12.67 9.51
C LYS A 30 15.25 -12.64 10.26
N PRO A 31 15.30 -12.64 11.61
CA PRO A 31 16.55 -12.80 12.34
C PRO A 31 17.26 -14.13 12.06
N ALA A 32 16.52 -15.24 11.94
CA ALA A 32 17.11 -16.54 11.59
C ALA A 32 17.70 -16.54 10.17
N LEU A 33 17.04 -15.87 9.21
CA LEU A 33 17.59 -15.64 7.87
C LEU A 33 18.90 -14.84 7.92
N TRP A 34 18.94 -13.74 8.69
CA TRP A 34 20.17 -12.94 8.84
C TRP A 34 21.30 -13.70 9.54
N ALA A 35 20.98 -14.52 10.54
CA ALA A 35 21.96 -15.40 11.18
C ALA A 35 22.52 -16.45 10.21
N PHE A 36 21.70 -16.96 9.28
CA PHE A 36 22.17 -17.83 8.20
C PHE A 36 23.12 -17.09 7.25
N ILE A 37 22.75 -15.88 6.81
CA ILE A 37 23.58 -15.03 5.94
C ILE A 37 24.93 -14.70 6.59
N SER A 38 24.91 -14.28 7.86
CA SER A 38 26.12 -13.95 8.62
C SER A 38 27.06 -15.15 8.76
N ARG A 39 26.54 -16.35 9.00
CA ARG A 39 27.34 -17.60 9.04
C ARG A 39 27.94 -18.01 7.69
N ASN A 40 27.41 -17.48 6.58
CA ASN A 40 27.91 -17.74 5.23
C ASN A 40 28.80 -16.59 4.70
N GLY A 41 29.45 -15.83 5.61
CA GLY A 41 30.42 -14.80 5.22
C GLY A 41 29.80 -13.43 4.93
N GLY A 42 28.55 -13.20 5.35
CA GLY A 42 27.85 -11.92 5.12
C GLY A 42 27.03 -11.90 3.83
N ALA A 43 26.40 -10.76 3.54
CA ALA A 43 25.41 -10.64 2.47
C ALA A 43 25.99 -11.01 1.10
N ASP A 44 27.13 -10.42 0.70
CA ASP A 44 27.68 -10.62 -0.64
C ASP A 44 28.14 -12.07 -0.87
N ALA A 45 28.86 -12.66 0.09
CA ALA A 45 29.30 -14.05 0.02
C ALA A 45 28.12 -15.03 0.04
N ALA A 46 27.11 -14.78 0.90
CA ALA A 46 25.94 -15.63 0.99
C ALA A 46 25.07 -15.53 -0.27
N HIS A 47 24.94 -14.34 -0.89
CA HIS A 47 24.19 -14.16 -2.13
C HIS A 47 24.91 -14.78 -3.33
N ALA A 48 26.24 -14.74 -3.38
CA ALA A 48 27.01 -15.41 -4.43
C ALA A 48 26.84 -16.94 -4.37
N LYS A 49 26.84 -17.51 -3.16
CA LYS A 49 26.66 -18.96 -2.95
C LYS A 49 25.21 -19.41 -3.02
N HIS A 50 24.28 -18.56 -2.60
CA HIS A 50 22.84 -18.83 -2.52
C HIS A 50 22.03 -17.63 -3.05
N PRO A 51 21.94 -17.46 -4.39
CA PRO A 51 21.22 -16.34 -5.01
C PRO A 51 19.76 -16.21 -4.59
N GLN A 52 19.11 -17.32 -4.22
CA GLN A 52 17.73 -17.33 -3.72
C GLN A 52 17.53 -16.46 -2.46
N LEU A 53 18.57 -16.23 -1.66
CA LEU A 53 18.50 -15.38 -0.47
C LEU A 53 18.30 -13.91 -0.86
N ALA A 54 18.95 -13.47 -1.95
CA ALA A 54 18.78 -12.11 -2.47
C ALA A 54 17.34 -11.89 -2.98
N VAL A 55 16.79 -12.90 -3.69
CA VAL A 55 15.39 -12.89 -4.14
C VAL A 55 14.43 -12.80 -2.95
N ALA A 56 14.62 -13.65 -1.93
CA ALA A 56 13.80 -13.64 -0.72
C ALA A 56 13.82 -12.27 -0.02
N LEU A 57 15.02 -11.68 0.15
CA LEU A 57 15.16 -10.36 0.77
C LEU A 57 14.50 -9.25 -0.04
N HIS A 58 14.55 -9.32 -1.37
CA HIS A 58 13.87 -8.37 -2.26
C HIS A 58 12.35 -8.45 -2.12
N ILE A 59 11.79 -9.65 -2.09
CA ILE A 59 10.35 -9.87 -1.85
C ILE A 59 9.95 -9.31 -0.49
N LEU A 60 10.69 -9.66 0.57
CA LEU A 60 10.42 -9.15 1.93
C LEU A 60 10.53 -7.62 2.01
N LYS A 61 11.43 -7.00 1.26
CA LYS A 61 11.54 -5.54 1.17
C LYS A 61 10.31 -4.93 0.50
N LYS A 62 9.84 -5.50 -0.61
CA LYS A 62 8.61 -5.08 -1.30
C LYS A 62 7.38 -5.21 -0.39
N GLU A 63 7.22 -6.35 0.27
CA GLU A 63 6.09 -6.59 1.19
C GLU A 63 6.12 -5.67 2.41
N LYS A 64 7.31 -5.38 2.96
CA LYS A 64 7.45 -4.36 4.02
C LYS A 64 6.98 -2.97 3.53
N LYS A 65 7.31 -2.59 2.30
CA LYS A 65 6.87 -1.31 1.71
C LYS A 65 5.34 -1.29 1.57
N LYS A 66 4.74 -2.35 1.03
CA LYS A 66 3.27 -2.50 0.92
C LYS A 66 2.59 -2.40 2.29
N ALA A 67 3.09 -3.14 3.28
CA ALA A 67 2.55 -3.12 4.64
C ALA A 67 2.65 -1.73 5.29
N LYS A 68 3.74 -1.00 5.05
CA LYS A 68 3.88 0.40 5.51
C LYS A 68 2.83 1.30 4.86
N SER A 69 2.67 1.23 3.54
CA SER A 69 1.65 2.01 2.82
C SER A 69 0.23 1.70 3.30
N ALA A 70 -0.10 0.42 3.47
CA ALA A 70 -1.40 0.00 3.99
C ALA A 70 -1.68 0.54 5.41
N ARG A 71 -0.66 0.58 6.28
CA ARG A 71 -0.79 1.18 7.62
C ARG A 71 -1.07 2.68 7.53
N LEU A 72 -0.39 3.41 6.65
CA LEU A 72 -0.63 4.84 6.47
C LEU A 72 -2.06 5.11 6.01
N VAL A 73 -2.54 4.36 5.01
CA VAL A 73 -3.93 4.45 4.54
C VAL A 73 -4.90 4.19 5.68
N LYS A 74 -4.70 3.12 6.46
CA LYS A 74 -5.55 2.81 7.63
C LYS A 74 -5.50 3.92 8.69
N THR A 75 -4.34 4.51 8.94
CA THR A 75 -4.20 5.62 9.90
C THR A 75 -5.01 6.84 9.47
N ILE A 76 -4.98 7.18 8.18
CA ILE A 76 -5.76 8.30 7.62
C ILE A 76 -7.25 8.00 7.66
N LEU A 77 -7.66 6.78 7.26
CA LEU A 77 -9.07 6.41 7.21
C LEU A 77 -9.69 6.25 8.60
N LYS A 78 -8.94 5.80 9.61
CA LYS A 78 -9.47 5.49 10.95
C LYS A 78 -10.36 6.59 11.55
N PRO A 79 -9.95 7.88 11.64
CA PRO A 79 -10.81 8.93 12.17
C PRO A 79 -12.04 9.21 11.29
N LEU A 80 -11.91 9.11 9.96
CA LEU A 80 -13.02 9.34 9.02
C LEU A 80 -14.05 8.21 9.11
N SER A 81 -13.60 6.97 9.15
CA SER A 81 -14.45 5.79 9.34
C SER A 81 -15.17 5.81 10.68
N ARG A 82 -14.56 6.37 11.73
CA ARG A 82 -15.23 6.55 13.02
C ARG A 82 -16.37 7.56 12.92
N GLN A 83 -16.14 8.73 12.33
CA GLN A 83 -17.19 9.74 12.13
C GLN A 83 -18.36 9.19 11.32
N TYR A 84 -18.07 8.39 10.28
CA TYR A 84 -19.09 7.71 9.49
C TYR A 84 -19.87 6.69 10.31
N ALA A 85 -19.18 5.88 11.13
CA ALA A 85 -19.83 4.93 12.03
C ALA A 85 -20.68 5.61 13.11
N ASP A 86 -20.31 6.84 13.50
CA ASP A 86 -21.07 7.68 14.43
C ASP A 86 -22.30 8.36 13.76
N GLY A 87 -22.58 8.03 12.48
CA GLY A 87 -23.80 8.43 11.76
C GLY A 87 -23.64 9.65 10.84
N GLN A 88 -22.44 10.22 10.72
CA GLN A 88 -22.21 11.34 9.81
C GLN A 88 -22.17 10.87 8.35
N SER A 89 -22.74 11.67 7.47
CA SER A 89 -22.64 11.49 6.03
C SER A 89 -21.24 11.83 5.50
N MET A 90 -20.89 11.32 4.32
CA MET A 90 -19.60 11.60 3.69
C MET A 90 -19.37 13.09 3.44
N THR A 91 -20.41 13.85 3.06
CA THR A 91 -20.29 15.28 2.80
C THR A 91 -20.14 16.10 4.09
N GLU A 92 -20.70 15.65 5.21
CA GLU A 92 -20.44 16.24 6.53
C GLU A 92 -19.00 16.00 6.99
N ILE A 93 -18.52 14.77 6.89
CA ILE A 93 -17.14 14.39 7.25
C ILE A 93 -16.12 15.21 6.44
N LEU A 94 -16.39 15.40 5.15
CA LEU A 94 -15.51 16.11 4.23
C LEU A 94 -15.80 17.62 4.15
N ALA A 95 -16.81 18.13 4.85
CA ALA A 95 -17.27 19.51 4.74
C ALA A 95 -16.16 20.56 4.82
N PRO A 96 -15.18 20.49 5.75
CA PRO A 96 -14.12 21.48 5.85
C PRO A 96 -13.33 21.65 4.55
N VAL A 97 -13.09 20.55 3.82
CA VAL A 97 -12.34 20.55 2.56
C VAL A 97 -13.24 20.91 1.39
N LEU A 98 -14.46 20.37 1.35
CA LEU A 98 -15.41 20.63 0.26
C LEU A 98 -15.80 22.10 0.19
N GLN A 99 -15.96 22.78 1.33
CA GLN A 99 -16.26 24.21 1.34
C GLN A 99 -15.13 25.05 0.73
N SER A 100 -13.86 24.69 0.98
CA SER A 100 -12.72 25.35 0.34
C SER A 100 -12.69 25.14 -1.16
N TYR A 101 -12.95 23.93 -1.65
CA TYR A 101 -13.05 23.65 -3.08
C TYR A 101 -14.21 24.39 -3.74
N ARG A 102 -15.39 24.39 -3.12
CA ARG A 102 -16.55 25.16 -3.62
C ARG A 102 -16.20 26.63 -3.79
N ARG A 103 -15.55 27.23 -2.79
CA ARG A 103 -15.07 28.61 -2.85
C ARG A 103 -14.06 28.82 -3.98
N LEU A 104 -13.08 27.91 -4.12
CA LEU A 104 -12.10 27.96 -5.20
C LEU A 104 -12.78 27.97 -6.58
N TYR A 105 -13.70 27.04 -6.84
CA TYR A 105 -14.37 26.95 -8.13
C TYR A 105 -15.32 28.12 -8.39
N ARG A 106 -15.97 28.65 -7.35
CA ARG A 106 -16.79 29.86 -7.48
C ARG A 106 -15.94 31.08 -7.83
N GLU A 107 -14.84 31.31 -7.13
CA GLU A 107 -13.99 32.50 -7.33
C GLU A 107 -13.18 32.44 -8.63
N LYS A 108 -12.70 31.26 -9.04
CA LYS A 108 -11.82 31.12 -10.20
C LYS A 108 -12.56 30.84 -11.50
N LEU A 109 -13.67 30.12 -11.44
CA LEU A 109 -14.38 29.63 -12.62
C LEU A 109 -15.85 30.09 -12.67
N ASN A 110 -16.32 30.85 -11.67
CA ASN A 110 -17.73 31.25 -11.53
C ASN A 110 -18.70 30.06 -11.45
N LEU A 111 -18.24 28.91 -10.97
CA LEU A 111 -19.05 27.69 -10.83
C LEU A 111 -19.52 27.54 -9.38
N ASP A 112 -20.84 27.53 -9.15
CA ASP A 112 -21.41 27.19 -7.83
C ASP A 112 -21.73 25.69 -7.75
N MET A 113 -20.71 24.93 -7.36
CA MET A 113 -20.81 23.47 -7.28
C MET A 113 -21.36 23.03 -5.93
N THR A 114 -22.17 21.97 -5.88
CA THR A 114 -22.51 21.28 -4.63
C THR A 114 -21.31 20.48 -4.09
N PRO A 115 -21.29 20.12 -2.79
CA PRO A 115 -20.25 19.26 -2.24
C PRO A 115 -20.09 17.93 -3.01
N GLU A 116 -21.19 17.33 -3.43
CA GLU A 116 -21.22 16.10 -4.23
C GLU A 116 -20.60 16.31 -5.62
N GLN A 117 -20.92 17.43 -6.28
CA GLN A 117 -20.33 17.77 -7.58
C GLN A 117 -18.82 17.97 -7.47
N VAL A 118 -18.34 18.56 -6.38
CA VAL A 118 -16.89 18.67 -6.10
C VAL A 118 -16.26 17.28 -5.96
N ILE A 119 -16.88 16.37 -5.20
CA ILE A 119 -16.39 14.99 -5.06
C ILE A 119 -16.33 14.29 -6.43
N MET A 120 -17.42 14.35 -7.21
CA MET A 120 -17.49 13.73 -8.54
C MET A 120 -16.39 14.28 -9.46
N PHE A 121 -16.19 15.60 -9.47
CA PHE A 121 -15.16 16.23 -10.29
C PHE A 121 -13.75 15.82 -9.88
N LEU A 122 -13.44 15.81 -8.57
CA LEU A 122 -12.13 15.39 -8.08
C LEU A 122 -11.83 13.91 -8.39
N VAL A 123 -12.83 13.03 -8.28
CA VAL A 123 -12.69 11.61 -8.66
C VAL A 123 -12.46 11.47 -10.17
N ALA A 124 -13.22 12.20 -11.00
CA ALA A 124 -13.13 12.13 -12.46
C ALA A 124 -11.84 12.65 -13.07
N THR A 125 -11.16 13.54 -12.34
CA THR A 125 -9.91 14.15 -12.78
C THR A 125 -8.74 13.44 -12.10
N HIS A 126 -8.56 13.68 -10.81
CA HIS A 126 -7.39 13.24 -10.05
C HIS A 126 -7.47 11.76 -9.66
N GLY A 127 -8.68 11.25 -9.38
CA GLY A 127 -8.87 9.85 -9.00
C GLY A 127 -8.49 8.89 -10.13
N VAL A 128 -8.91 9.21 -11.35
CA VAL A 128 -8.61 8.42 -12.55
C VAL A 128 -7.14 8.53 -12.94
N GLU A 129 -6.60 9.75 -13.04
CA GLU A 129 -5.17 9.96 -13.33
C GLU A 129 -4.27 9.17 -12.36
N ASN A 130 -4.63 9.16 -11.07
CA ASN A 130 -3.88 8.43 -10.06
C ASN A 130 -3.94 6.91 -10.30
N LEU A 131 -5.09 6.34 -10.70
CA LEU A 131 -5.18 4.91 -11.03
C LEU A 131 -4.32 4.55 -12.24
N GLU A 132 -4.38 5.35 -13.29
CA GLU A 132 -3.62 5.14 -14.52
C GLU A 132 -2.11 5.22 -14.29
N GLN A 133 -1.64 6.14 -13.43
CA GLN A 133 -0.24 6.22 -13.02
C GLN A 133 0.27 4.93 -12.35
N TYR A 134 -0.61 4.16 -11.71
CA TYR A 134 -0.28 2.85 -11.14
C TYR A 134 -0.56 1.67 -12.10
N GLY A 135 -0.97 1.94 -13.34
CA GLY A 135 -1.26 0.94 -14.37
C GLY A 135 -2.63 0.28 -14.23
N TYR A 136 -3.56 0.90 -13.50
CA TYR A 136 -4.94 0.41 -13.37
C TYR A 136 -5.88 1.20 -14.29
N SER A 137 -6.67 0.48 -15.10
CA SER A 137 -7.73 1.08 -15.89
C SER A 137 -9.03 1.21 -15.10
N VAL A 138 -9.82 2.23 -15.42
CA VAL A 138 -11.16 2.39 -14.86
C VAL A 138 -12.09 1.36 -15.49
N ALA A 139 -12.90 0.69 -14.66
CA ALA A 139 -13.90 -0.24 -15.15
C ALA A 139 -15.17 0.50 -15.63
N GLY A 140 -15.63 0.20 -16.84
CA GLY A 140 -16.87 0.75 -17.40
C GLY A 140 -16.74 2.16 -17.98
N ASN A 141 -17.89 2.76 -18.34
CA ASN A 141 -17.95 4.10 -18.93
C ASN A 141 -17.97 5.16 -17.82
N PHE A 142 -16.80 5.51 -17.30
CA PHE A 142 -16.66 6.62 -16.36
C PHE A 142 -16.25 7.89 -17.14
N PRO A 143 -16.96 9.02 -16.98
CA PRO A 143 -16.60 10.26 -17.66
C PRO A 143 -15.29 10.82 -17.09
N THR A 144 -14.23 10.78 -17.88
CA THR A 144 -12.92 11.36 -17.56
C THR A 144 -12.74 12.67 -18.33
N LEU A 145 -11.73 13.47 -17.96
CA LEU A 145 -11.30 14.56 -18.84
C LEU A 145 -10.88 13.97 -20.20
N PRO A 146 -11.19 14.66 -21.32
CA PRO A 146 -10.60 14.31 -22.60
C PRO A 146 -9.09 14.44 -22.49
N THR A 147 -8.36 13.40 -22.88
CA THR A 147 -6.91 13.46 -23.10
C THR A 147 -6.65 14.47 -24.22
N VAL A 148 -5.93 15.53 -23.89
CA VAL A 148 -5.42 16.54 -24.86
C VAL A 148 -4.01 16.15 -25.27
#